data_AF-A0A645I9I6-F1
#
_entry.id   AF-A0A645I9I6-F1
#
_cell.length_a   1.000
_cell.length_b   1.000
_cell.length_c   1.000
_cell.angle_alpha   90.00
_cell.angle_beta   90.00
_cell.angle_gamma   90.00
#
_symmetry.space_group_name_H-M   'P 1'
#
loop_
_entity.id
_entity.type
_entity.pdbx_description
1 polymer ?
#
loop_
_entity_poly.entity_id
_entity_poly.type
_entity_poly.pdbx_seq_one_letter_code
_entity_poly.pdbx_strand_id
1 'polypeptide(L)'
;MWDGIACWPNLSVTYKTLKGYGINMVTSTYPESWTIVYEKNDLDGMARAYSANYANRNLDYGTGNVIKLVRDFDLDGIVYHSNRSCKLMDFRQYEVQRRVENATGVPSVVFDGDQTDPRIFSQAQYETRIQALLEMMEENKAKKQRGDM
;
A
#
# COMPACT_ATOMS: atom_id res chain seq x y z
N MET A 1 -1.66 -1.06 -5.85
CA MET A 1 -1.81 -1.58 -4.47
C MET A 1 -2.36 -0.50 -3.55
N TRP A 2 -3.08 -0.87 -2.50
CA TRP A 2 -3.40 0.01 -1.37
C TRP A 2 -2.60 -0.44 -0.15
N ASP A 3 -1.86 0.47 0.46
CA ASP A 3 -1.11 0.26 1.70
C ASP A 3 -1.80 0.95 2.88
N GLY A 4 -2.05 0.19 3.95
CA GLY A 4 -2.79 0.65 5.14
C GLY A 4 -4.23 0.14 5.20
N ILE A 5 -4.85 0.22 6.37
CA ILE A 5 -6.24 -0.24 6.60
C ILE A 5 -7.22 0.75 5.97
N ALA A 6 -8.41 0.29 5.59
CA ALA A 6 -9.42 1.16 4.99
C ALA A 6 -9.93 2.24 5.98
N CYS A 7 -10.33 3.40 5.44
CA CYS A 7 -11.10 4.40 6.18
C CYS A 7 -12.56 3.94 6.31
N TRP A 8 -12.90 3.17 7.34
CA TRP A 8 -14.20 2.50 7.45
C TRP A 8 -15.42 3.44 7.31
N PRO A 9 -15.45 4.64 7.93
CA PRO A 9 -16.56 5.57 7.74
C PRO A 9 -16.74 6.06 6.30
N ASN A 10 -15.67 5.98 5.49
CA ASN A 10 -15.60 6.50 4.12
C ASN A 10 -15.32 5.39 3.09
N LEU A 11 -15.62 4.12 3.42
CA LEU A 11 -15.33 2.97 2.57
C LEU A 11 -16.02 3.08 1.20
N SER A 12 -17.26 3.56 1.18
CA SER A 12 -18.03 3.78 -0.05
C SER A 12 -17.38 4.83 -0.95
N VAL A 13 -16.91 5.94 -0.37
CA VAL A 13 -16.25 7.04 -1.10
C VAL A 13 -14.94 6.52 -1.69
N THR A 14 -14.07 5.96 -0.86
CA THR A 14 -12.75 5.45 -1.28
C THR A 14 -12.85 4.42 -2.40
N TYR A 15 -13.77 3.47 -2.29
CA TYR A 15 -14.06 2.47 -3.33
C TYR A 15 -14.62 3.10 -4.63
N LYS A 16 -15.64 3.96 -4.53
CA LYS A 16 -16.31 4.51 -5.71
C LYS A 16 -15.39 5.42 -6.52
N THR A 17 -14.52 6.19 -5.87
CA THR A 17 -13.52 7.02 -6.57
C THR A 17 -12.56 6.15 -7.38
N LEU A 18 -11.96 5.11 -6.78
CA LEU A 18 -11.06 4.19 -7.51
C LEU A 18 -11.79 3.55 -8.69
N LYS A 19 -12.99 3.02 -8.45
CA LYS A 19 -13.84 2.43 -9.49
C LYS A 19 -14.17 3.43 -10.61
N GLY A 20 -14.46 4.68 -10.27
CA GLY A 20 -14.78 5.74 -11.23
C GLY A 20 -13.63 6.04 -12.20
N TYR A 21 -12.39 5.91 -11.73
CA TYR A 21 -11.18 6.01 -12.55
C TYR A 21 -10.72 4.67 -13.17
N GLY A 22 -11.51 3.60 -13.04
CA GLY A 22 -11.14 2.28 -13.55
C GLY A 22 -9.97 1.61 -12.81
N ILE A 23 -9.65 2.08 -11.60
CA ILE A 23 -8.53 1.57 -10.78
C ILE A 23 -9.04 0.41 -9.91
N ASN A 24 -8.28 -0.68 -9.89
CA ASN A 24 -8.54 -1.83 -9.03
C ASN A 24 -7.36 -2.11 -8.07
N MET A 25 -7.66 -2.59 -6.87
CA MET A 25 -6.66 -3.04 -5.92
C MET A 25 -6.39 -4.53 -6.13
N VAL A 26 -5.25 -4.86 -6.73
CA VAL A 26 -4.92 -6.26 -7.10
C VAL A 26 -4.08 -7.00 -6.05
N THR A 27 -3.49 -6.28 -5.10
CA THR A 27 -2.67 -6.86 -4.02
C THR A 27 -2.60 -5.93 -2.81
N SER A 28 -2.16 -6.46 -1.68
CA SER A 28 -1.92 -5.75 -0.41
C SER A 28 -0.95 -6.53 0.48
N THR A 29 -0.48 -5.92 1.57
CA THR A 29 0.37 -6.58 2.58
C THR A 29 -0.41 -7.50 3.54
N TYR A 30 -1.75 -7.52 3.41
CA TYR A 30 -2.67 -8.24 4.28
C TYR A 30 -2.62 -9.77 4.19
N PRO A 31 -2.57 -10.41 3.00
CA PRO A 31 -2.58 -11.87 2.91
C PRO A 31 -1.46 -12.54 3.73
N GLU A 32 -0.26 -11.98 3.70
CA GLU A 32 0.87 -12.47 4.49
C GLU A 32 0.71 -12.24 5.99
N SER A 33 -0.10 -11.25 6.41
CA SER A 33 -0.28 -10.91 7.83
C SER A 33 -1.00 -12.00 8.62
N TRP A 34 -1.79 -12.84 7.94
CA TRP A 34 -2.51 -13.98 8.54
C TRP A 34 -2.04 -15.34 8.01
N THR A 35 -1.07 -15.37 7.11
CA THR A 35 -0.45 -16.61 6.65
C THR A 35 0.61 -17.05 7.67
N ILE A 36 0.14 -17.59 8.79
CA ILE A 36 0.98 -18.06 9.89
C ILE A 36 1.12 -19.59 9.75
N VAL A 37 2.30 -20.04 9.32
CA VAL A 37 2.57 -21.46 9.05
C VAL A 37 3.62 -21.98 10.03
N TYR A 38 3.28 -23.05 10.74
CA TYR A 38 4.16 -23.80 11.64
C TYR A 38 3.64 -25.23 11.80
N GLU A 39 4.51 -26.14 12.25
CA GLU A 39 4.17 -27.55 12.40
C GLU A 39 3.35 -27.83 13.66
N LYS A 40 2.52 -28.87 13.62
CA LYS A 40 1.76 -29.31 14.80
C LYS A 40 2.73 -29.71 15.92
N ASN A 41 2.47 -29.20 17.13
CA ASN A 41 3.31 -29.38 18.33
C ASN A 41 4.72 -28.72 18.26
N ASP A 42 5.00 -27.86 17.27
CA ASP A 42 6.23 -27.05 17.23
C ASP A 42 5.98 -25.65 17.83
N LEU A 43 6.16 -25.54 19.15
CA LEU A 43 5.98 -24.26 19.86
C LEU A 43 7.02 -23.21 19.46
N ASP A 44 8.25 -23.63 19.14
CA ASP A 44 9.30 -22.72 18.70
C ASP A 44 9.01 -22.21 17.28
N GLY A 45 8.48 -23.06 16.40
CA GLY A 45 8.01 -22.69 15.07
C GLY A 45 6.84 -21.73 15.14
N MET A 46 5.87 -21.99 16.02
CA MET A 46 4.79 -21.06 16.29
C MET A 46 5.33 -19.70 16.76
N ALA A 47 6.23 -19.67 17.74
CA ALA A 47 6.82 -18.42 18.22
C ALA A 47 7.54 -17.64 17.11
N ARG A 48 8.34 -18.34 16.28
CA ARG A 48 8.99 -17.73 15.10
C ARG A 48 7.97 -17.17 14.12
N ALA A 49 6.94 -17.92 13.76
CA ALA A 49 5.93 -17.51 12.79
C ALA A 49 5.17 -16.25 13.25
N TYR A 50 4.73 -16.21 14.51
CA TYR A 50 4.07 -15.02 15.06
C TYR A 50 5.01 -13.81 15.18
N SER A 51 6.29 -14.02 15.49
CA SER A 51 7.28 -12.95 15.57
C SER A 51 7.61 -12.31 14.22
N ALA A 52 7.39 -13.05 13.12
CA ALA A 52 7.75 -12.66 11.76
C ALA A 52 6.70 -11.77 11.06
N ASN A 53 5.64 -11.36 11.77
CA ASN A 53 4.62 -10.47 11.23
C ASN A 53 5.23 -9.18 10.66
N TYR A 54 4.73 -8.72 9.51
CA TYR A 54 5.21 -7.53 8.80
C TYR A 54 5.37 -6.29 9.69
N ALA A 55 4.42 -6.05 10.59
CA ALA A 55 4.43 -4.89 11.49
C ALA A 55 5.59 -4.93 12.49
N ASN A 56 6.11 -6.12 12.81
CA ASN A 56 7.15 -6.36 13.80
C ASN A 56 8.56 -6.51 13.18
N ARG A 57 8.74 -6.10 11.92
CA ARG A 57 10.01 -6.25 11.20
C ARG A 57 10.59 -4.92 10.77
N ASN A 58 11.88 -4.94 10.47
CA ASN A 58 12.65 -3.76 10.11
C ASN A 58 12.18 -3.12 8.78
N LEU A 59 12.74 -1.94 8.52
CA LEU A 59 12.38 -1.11 7.37
C LEU A 59 12.73 -1.78 6.03
N ASP A 60 13.88 -2.45 5.97
CA ASP A 60 14.39 -3.12 4.77
C ASP A 60 13.47 -4.27 4.36
N TYR A 61 13.00 -5.06 5.34
CA TYR A 61 12.04 -6.12 5.08
C TYR A 61 10.74 -5.57 4.48
N GLY A 62 10.17 -4.51 5.07
CA GLY A 62 8.92 -3.97 4.55
C GLY A 62 9.07 -3.34 3.17
N THR A 63 10.19 -2.65 2.93
CA THR A 63 10.52 -2.12 1.60
C THR A 63 10.64 -3.26 0.57
N GLY A 64 11.40 -4.30 0.90
CA GLY A 64 11.59 -5.47 0.05
C GLY A 64 10.27 -6.18 -0.24
N ASN A 65 9.37 -6.26 0.74
CA ASN A 65 8.05 -6.86 0.56
C ASN A 65 7.21 -6.07 -0.46
N VAL A 66 7.13 -4.75 -0.31
CA VAL A 66 6.37 -3.92 -1.27
C VAL A 66 6.99 -3.98 -2.67
N ILE A 67 8.32 -3.96 -2.79
CA ILE A 67 9.01 -4.13 -4.10
C ILE A 67 8.64 -5.48 -4.74
N LYS A 68 8.63 -6.56 -3.94
CA LYS A 68 8.22 -7.88 -4.41
C LYS A 68 6.78 -7.86 -4.92
N LEU A 69 5.84 -7.30 -4.15
CA LEU A 69 4.44 -7.17 -4.56
C LEU A 69 4.27 -6.33 -5.84
N VAL A 70 5.06 -5.26 -6.00
CA VAL A 70 5.08 -4.46 -7.23
C VAL A 70 5.41 -5.30 -8.45
N ARG A 71 6.44 -6.15 -8.34
CA ARG A 71 6.91 -6.98 -9.45
C ARG A 71 6.01 -8.18 -9.72
N ASP A 72 5.59 -8.88 -8.67
CA ASP A 72 4.77 -10.10 -8.77
C ASP A 72 3.39 -9.83 -9.37
N PHE A 73 2.84 -8.63 -9.15
CA PHE A 73 1.51 -8.23 -9.62
C PHE A 73 1.52 -7.17 -10.73
N ASP A 74 2.71 -6.85 -11.28
CA ASP A 74 2.91 -5.82 -12.31
C ASP A 74 2.14 -4.52 -12.00
N LEU A 75 2.40 -3.94 -10.82
CA LEU A 75 1.64 -2.80 -10.34
C LEU A 75 1.93 -1.54 -11.16
N ASP A 76 0.87 -0.88 -11.62
CA ASP A 76 0.96 0.45 -12.24
C ASP A 76 1.16 1.58 -11.22
N GLY A 77 0.69 1.40 -9.97
CA GLY A 77 0.73 2.44 -8.95
C GLY A 77 0.43 1.96 -7.52
N ILE A 78 0.79 2.78 -6.54
CA ILE A 78 0.55 2.53 -5.11
C ILE A 78 -0.16 3.71 -4.45
N VAL A 79 -1.22 3.42 -3.70
CA VAL A 79 -1.90 4.37 -2.82
C VAL A 79 -1.48 4.07 -1.38
N TYR A 80 -0.87 5.04 -0.71
CA TYR A 80 -0.52 4.97 0.71
C TYR A 80 -1.55 5.74 1.55
N HIS A 81 -2.13 5.07 2.54
CA HIS A 81 -2.98 5.69 3.53
C HIS A 81 -2.14 6.12 4.74
N SER A 82 -1.87 7.43 4.84
CA SER A 82 -1.31 8.02 6.06
C SER A 82 -2.39 8.03 7.14
N ASN A 83 -2.37 6.99 7.98
CA ASN A 83 -3.43 6.67 8.91
C ASN A 83 -3.13 7.24 10.29
N ARG A 84 -3.75 8.36 10.62
CA ARG A 84 -3.45 9.18 11.81
C ARG A 84 -3.31 8.41 13.13
N SER A 85 -4.03 7.30 13.29
CA SER A 85 -3.97 6.42 14.47
C SER A 85 -2.80 5.41 14.45
N CYS A 86 -2.37 4.92 13.29
CA CYS A 86 -1.44 3.79 13.15
C CYS A 86 0.03 4.24 13.06
N LYS A 87 0.52 4.92 14.10
CA LYS A 87 1.86 5.54 14.13
C LYS A 87 3.02 4.64 13.69
N LEU A 88 2.96 3.35 14.04
CA LEU A 88 3.97 2.36 13.65
C LEU A 88 4.11 2.24 12.13
N MET A 89 2.99 2.27 11.40
CA MET A 89 2.98 2.21 9.94
C MET A 89 3.29 3.57 9.32
N ASP A 90 2.71 4.64 9.85
CA ASP A 90 2.87 5.99 9.29
C ASP A 90 4.32 6.51 9.37
N PHE A 91 5.00 6.29 10.49
CA PHE A 91 6.36 6.83 10.69
C PHE A 91 7.41 6.19 9.78
N ARG A 92 7.12 5.03 9.20
CA ARG A 92 7.99 4.39 8.19
C ARG A 92 7.56 4.68 6.75
N GLN A 93 6.32 5.12 6.53
CA GLN A 93 5.66 5.15 5.24
C GLN A 93 6.43 5.95 4.18
N TYR A 94 6.85 7.18 4.51
CA TYR A 94 7.53 8.06 3.54
C TYR A 94 8.87 7.48 3.06
N GLU A 95 9.63 6.85 3.93
CA GLU A 95 10.91 6.24 3.56
C GLU A 95 10.70 4.94 2.77
N VAL A 96 9.68 4.14 3.11
CA VAL A 96 9.29 2.98 2.31
C VAL A 96 8.87 3.42 0.91
N GLN A 97 7.98 4.41 0.81
CA GLN A 97 7.51 4.98 -0.45
C GLN A 97 8.70 5.40 -1.33
N ARG A 98 9.60 6.22 -0.81
CA ARG A 98 10.78 6.70 -1.53
C ARG A 98 11.67 5.57 -2.04
N ARG A 99 11.93 4.55 -1.21
CA ARG A 99 12.77 3.41 -1.59
C ARG A 99 12.10 2.52 -2.62
N VAL A 100 10.79 2.30 -2.51
CA VAL A 100 10.02 1.52 -3.48
C VAL A 100 10.02 2.22 -4.83
N GLU A 101 9.68 3.50 -4.89
CA GLU A 101 9.66 4.29 -6.11
C GLU A 101 11.04 4.29 -6.80
N ASN A 102 12.12 4.51 -6.05
CA ASN A 102 13.49 4.43 -6.59
C ASN A 102 13.85 3.04 -7.16
N ALA A 103 13.32 1.97 -6.58
CA ALA A 103 13.67 0.60 -6.95
C ALA A 103 12.80 0.02 -8.08
N THR A 104 11.63 0.62 -8.35
CA THR A 104 10.63 0.08 -9.29
C THR A 104 10.19 1.06 -10.35
N GLY A 105 10.38 2.37 -10.15
CA GLY A 105 9.83 3.42 -11.01
C GLY A 105 8.30 3.54 -10.94
N VAL A 106 7.64 2.78 -10.07
CA VAL A 106 6.18 2.80 -9.93
C VAL A 106 5.75 4.02 -9.11
N PRO A 107 4.87 4.87 -9.65
CA PRO A 107 4.44 6.10 -9.00
C PRO A 107 3.56 5.76 -7.81
N SER A 108 3.50 6.70 -6.87
CA SER A 108 2.68 6.55 -5.68
C SER A 108 2.14 7.87 -5.18
N VAL A 109 1.04 7.81 -4.43
CA VAL A 109 0.47 8.96 -3.73
C VAL A 109 0.18 8.63 -2.28
N VAL A 110 0.20 9.66 -1.45
CA VAL A 110 -0.24 9.59 -0.05
C VAL A 110 -1.52 10.41 0.09
N PHE A 111 -2.51 9.86 0.77
CA PHE A 111 -3.67 10.60 1.25
C PHE A 111 -3.77 10.47 2.78
N ASP A 112 -4.37 11.47 3.42
CA ASP A 112 -4.54 11.52 4.86
C ASP A 112 -5.92 10.96 5.25
N GLY A 113 -5.94 10.13 6.29
CA GLY A 113 -7.17 9.57 6.81
C GLY A 113 -7.00 8.96 8.20
N ASP A 114 -8.07 8.34 8.66
CA ASP A 114 -8.05 7.47 9.82
C ASP A 114 -8.93 6.25 9.55
N GLN A 115 -8.60 5.11 10.15
CA GLN A 115 -9.44 3.92 10.00
C GLN A 115 -10.86 4.10 10.57
N THR A 116 -11.03 4.99 11.55
CA THR A 116 -12.23 5.10 12.38
C THR A 116 -12.69 6.53 12.62
N ASP A 117 -11.79 7.50 12.69
CA ASP A 117 -12.13 8.91 12.95
C ASP A 117 -12.49 9.65 11.65
N PRO A 118 -13.78 9.93 11.38
CA PRO A 118 -14.20 10.56 10.14
C PRO A 118 -13.71 12.00 9.99
N ARG A 119 -13.25 12.66 11.07
CA ARG A 119 -12.81 14.06 11.05
C ARG A 119 -11.49 14.27 10.32
N ILE A 120 -10.72 13.20 10.13
CA ILE A 120 -9.39 13.25 9.54
C ILE A 120 -9.43 13.13 8.01
N PHE A 121 -10.42 12.42 7.48
CA PHE A 121 -10.52 12.16 6.05
C PHE A 121 -11.16 13.33 5.29
N SER A 122 -10.54 13.72 4.17
CA SER A 122 -11.10 14.69 3.22
C SER A 122 -11.33 14.03 1.87
N GLN A 123 -12.59 13.98 1.43
CA GLN A 123 -12.96 13.41 0.13
C GLN A 123 -12.26 14.13 -1.03
N ALA A 124 -12.27 15.47 -1.02
CA ALA A 124 -11.65 16.26 -2.08
C ALA A 124 -10.13 16.03 -2.18
N GLN A 125 -9.46 15.89 -1.04
CA GLN A 125 -8.03 15.55 -1.02
C GLN A 125 -7.82 14.17 -1.65
N TYR A 126 -8.57 13.17 -1.18
CA TYR A 126 -8.44 11.80 -1.67
C TYR A 126 -8.67 11.71 -3.18
N GLU A 127 -9.74 12.30 -3.69
CA GLU A 127 -10.03 12.35 -5.14
C GLU A 127 -8.90 13.00 -5.94
N THR A 128 -8.38 14.14 -5.47
CA THR A 128 -7.26 14.83 -6.12
C THR A 128 -6.00 13.96 -6.14
N ARG A 129 -5.71 13.24 -5.05
CA ARG A 129 -4.57 12.32 -4.98
C ARG A 129 -4.74 11.14 -5.93
N ILE A 130 -5.93 10.55 -6.01
CA ILE A 130 -6.19 9.44 -6.93
C ILE A 130 -6.11 9.90 -8.39
N GLN A 131 -6.62 11.09 -8.73
CA GLN A 131 -6.47 11.66 -10.06
C GLN A 131 -4.99 11.86 -10.42
N ALA A 132 -4.20 12.45 -9.53
CA ALA A 132 -2.77 12.63 -9.75
C ALA A 132 -2.05 11.29 -9.96
N LEU A 133 -2.42 10.25 -9.21
CA LEU A 133 -1.87 8.90 -9.42
C LEU A 133 -2.21 8.38 -10.81
N LEU A 134 -3.46 8.52 -11.25
CA LEU A 134 -3.89 8.09 -12.59
C LEU A 134 -3.04 8.75 -13.68
N GLU A 135 -2.88 10.07 -13.62
CA GLU A 135 -2.09 10.83 -14.59
C GLU A 135 -0.63 10.33 -14.65
N MET A 136 0.00 10.07 -13.50
CA MET A 136 1.35 9.50 -13.44
C MET A 136 1.42 8.07 -14.02
N MET A 137 0.41 7.23 -13.76
CA MET A 137 0.34 5.87 -14.32
C MET A 137 0.20 5.90 -15.85
N GLU A 138 -0.64 6.78 -16.38
CA GLU A 138 -0.85 6.96 -17.81
C GLU A 138 0.42 7.46 -18.51
N GLU A 139 1.13 8.42 -17.91
CA GLU A 139 2.40 8.92 -18.43
C GLU A 139 3.45 7.79 -18.47
N ASN A 140 3.58 7.01 -17.39
CA ASN A 140 4.51 5.89 -17.35
C ASN A 140 4.16 4.81 -18.38
N LYS A 141 2.88 4.53 -18.58
CA LYS A 141 2.42 3.61 -19.62
C LYS A 141 2.75 4.11 -21.03
N ALA A 142 2.56 5.40 -21.29
CA ALA A 142 2.93 6.02 -22.56
C ALA A 142 4.45 5.97 -22.81
N LYS A 143 5.27 6.22 -21.79
CA LYS A 143 6.75 6.08 -21.86
C LYS A 143 7.17 4.65 -22.17
N LYS A 144 6.59 3.65 -21.50
CA LYS A 144 6.84 2.22 -21.78
C LYS A 144 6.50 1.86 -23.24
N GLN A 145 5.37 2.35 -23.76
CA GLN A 145 4.97 2.09 -25.15
C GLN A 145 5.91 2.72 -26.18
N ARG A 146 6.56 3.84 -25.82
CA ARG A 146 7.54 4.53 -26.66
C ARG A 146 8.96 3.95 -26.55
N GLY A 147 9.23 3.09 -25.57
CA GLY A 147 10.57 2.56 -25.27
C GLY A 147 11.47 3.53 -24.49
N ASP A 148 10.89 4.53 -23.83
CA ASP A 148 11.61 5.58 -23.08
C ASP A 148 11.88 5.19 -21.61
N MET A 149 11.52 3.97 -21.20
CA MET A 149 11.59 3.45 -19.82
C MET A 149 12.31 2.11 -19.75
#